data_AF-A0A1M3TD26-F1
#
_entry.id   AF-A0A1M3TD26-F1
#
_cell.length_a   1.000
_cell.length_b   1.000
_cell.length_c   1.000
_cell.angle_alpha   90.00
_cell.angle_beta   90.00
_cell.angle_gamma   90.00
#
_symmetry.space_group_name_H-M   'P 1'
#
loop_
_entity.id
_entity.type
_entity.pdbx_description
1 polymer ?
#
loop_
_entity_poly.entity_id
_entity_poly.type
_entity_poly.pdbx_seq_one_letter_code
_entity_poly.pdbx_strand_id
1 'polypeptide(L)'
;MGVQKKTRKFAQMKRAIKARDERLKKPEAKKETPKEDQLTRQVTQAPSNMFFAANTALGPPYHVLVDTNFVSHAIRAKQDLLTSMMDLLYAKCVPTFSDCTIAELEKLGDKYRLALRVAKDPRWSRVKCSHKGTYADDCIVDRVTKHRIYIVATNDQDLCRRLRKIPGVPIMKVARGKFTIEKLPDALD
;
A
#
# COMPACT_ATOMS: atom_id res chain seq x y z
N MET A 1 71.76 48.14 -12.54
CA MET A 1 70.40 47.91 -11.99
C MET A 1 70.07 46.43 -12.06
N GLY A 2 70.10 45.71 -10.94
CA GLY A 2 69.79 44.28 -10.88
C GLY A 2 68.32 44.07 -10.52
N VAL A 3 67.53 43.52 -11.45
CA VAL A 3 66.09 43.30 -11.26
C VAL A 3 65.85 42.27 -10.14
N GLN A 4 64.99 42.62 -9.19
CA GLN A 4 64.64 41.78 -8.04
C GLN A 4 64.02 40.46 -8.52
N LYS A 5 64.64 39.32 -8.16
CA LYS A 5 64.18 37.99 -8.58
C LYS A 5 62.96 37.56 -7.76
N LYS A 6 61.91 37.09 -8.43
CA LYS A 6 60.72 36.52 -7.77
C LYS A 6 61.12 35.33 -6.87
N THR A 7 60.78 35.41 -5.59
CA THR A 7 61.03 34.37 -4.60
C THR A 7 60.09 33.18 -4.82
N ARG A 8 60.59 31.96 -4.62
CA ARG A 8 59.82 30.72 -4.76
C ARG A 8 58.88 30.55 -3.56
N LYS A 9 57.65 30.05 -3.79
CA LYS A 9 56.73 29.72 -2.68
C LYS A 9 57.07 28.35 -2.10
N PHE A 10 56.99 28.22 -0.79
CA PHE A 10 57.17 26.94 -0.09
C PHE A 10 55.97 26.02 -0.32
N ALA A 11 56.21 24.69 -0.33
CA ALA A 11 55.20 23.62 -0.44
C ALA A 11 54.27 23.69 -1.68
N GLN A 12 54.80 24.07 -2.85
CA GLN A 12 54.03 23.97 -4.09
C GLN A 12 53.86 22.51 -4.52
N MET A 13 52.63 22.00 -4.49
CA MET A 13 52.27 20.68 -5.00
C MET A 13 51.70 20.77 -6.41
N LYS A 14 51.82 19.68 -7.18
CA LYS A 14 51.16 19.54 -8.49
C LYS A 14 49.64 19.58 -8.29
N ARG A 15 48.95 20.38 -9.10
CA ARG A 15 47.47 20.47 -9.04
C ARG A 15 46.87 19.13 -9.51
N ALA A 16 46.35 18.36 -8.56
CA ALA A 16 45.57 17.16 -8.83
C ALA A 16 44.07 17.50 -8.83
N ILE A 17 43.28 16.62 -9.47
CA ILE A 17 41.82 16.72 -9.47
C ILE A 17 41.32 16.59 -8.03
N LYS A 18 40.45 17.52 -7.61
CA LYS A 18 39.91 17.55 -6.25
C LYS A 18 38.61 16.75 -6.18
N ALA A 19 38.28 16.19 -5.01
CA ALA A 19 37.00 15.51 -4.79
C ALA A 19 35.75 16.42 -4.96
N ARG A 20 35.96 17.75 -4.95
CA ARG A 20 34.92 18.77 -5.17
C ARG A 20 34.92 19.34 -6.60
N ASP A 21 35.70 18.77 -7.50
CA ASP A 21 35.77 19.21 -8.90
C ASP A 21 34.44 18.93 -9.60
N GLU A 22 33.91 19.94 -10.28
CA GLU A 22 32.62 19.87 -10.99
C GLU A 22 32.68 18.89 -12.18
N ARG A 23 33.88 18.59 -12.68
CA ARG A 23 34.11 17.64 -13.76
C ARG A 23 34.06 16.18 -13.31
N LEU A 24 34.15 15.91 -12.00
CA LEU A 24 33.82 14.58 -11.48
C LEU A 24 32.31 14.41 -11.52
N LYS A 25 31.84 13.43 -12.30
CA LYS A 25 30.48 12.91 -12.17
C LYS A 25 30.38 12.25 -10.78
N LYS A 26 29.95 13.00 -9.77
CA LYS A 26 29.68 12.44 -8.44
C LYS A 26 28.70 11.28 -8.62
N PRO A 27 28.87 10.11 -7.96
CA PRO A 27 27.77 9.18 -7.81
C PRO A 27 26.61 9.97 -7.20
N GLU A 28 25.41 9.81 -7.73
CA GLU A 28 24.23 10.64 -7.48
C GLU A 28 23.92 10.81 -5.98
N ALA A 29 24.59 11.77 -5.36
CA ALA A 29 24.42 12.16 -3.98
C ALA A 29 24.48 13.69 -3.89
N LYS A 30 23.78 14.35 -4.80
CA LYS A 30 23.14 15.64 -4.49
C LYS A 30 21.66 15.33 -4.32
N LYS A 31 21.28 14.83 -3.14
CA LYS A 31 19.93 15.08 -2.66
C LYS A 31 19.86 16.60 -2.54
N GLU A 32 19.00 17.22 -3.32
CA GLU A 32 18.65 18.63 -3.16
C GLU A 32 18.33 18.83 -1.68
N THR A 33 19.16 19.60 -0.98
CA THR A 33 18.80 20.06 0.35
C THR A 33 17.57 20.94 0.16
N PRO A 34 16.39 20.56 0.69
CA PRO A 34 15.22 21.41 0.61
C PRO A 34 15.60 22.77 1.20
N LYS A 35 15.20 23.86 0.53
CA LYS A 35 15.42 25.22 1.02
C LYS A 35 14.94 25.29 2.48
N GLU A 36 15.76 25.84 3.38
CA GLU A 36 15.48 25.86 4.82
C GLU A 36 14.10 26.45 5.14
N ASP A 37 13.60 27.35 4.29
CA ASP A 37 12.28 28.00 4.37
C ASP A 37 11.08 27.06 4.14
N GLN A 38 11.28 25.81 3.68
CA GLN A 38 10.21 24.84 3.38
C GLN A 38 10.30 23.55 4.20
N LEU A 39 10.99 23.56 5.34
CA LEU A 39 10.98 22.45 6.29
C LEU A 39 9.66 22.41 7.08
N THR A 40 8.55 22.13 6.40
CA THR A 40 7.26 21.88 7.06
C THR A 40 7.25 20.48 7.67
N ARG A 41 7.16 20.40 8.99
CA ARG A 41 6.95 19.12 9.70
C ARG A 41 5.54 18.61 9.41
N GLN A 42 5.42 17.64 8.51
CA GLN A 42 4.14 17.00 8.23
C GLN A 42 3.82 15.99 9.35
N VAL A 43 2.96 16.38 10.29
CA VAL A 43 2.36 15.47 11.27
C VAL A 43 1.00 15.05 10.74
N THR A 44 0.81 13.75 10.53
CA THR A 44 -0.50 13.21 10.12
C THR A 44 -1.46 13.27 11.31
N GLN A 45 -2.62 13.91 11.11
CA GLN A 45 -3.67 13.92 12.12
C GLN A 45 -4.37 12.56 12.17
N ALA A 46 -4.79 12.15 13.37
CA ALA A 46 -5.67 10.99 13.52
C ALA A 46 -7.03 11.32 12.87
N PRO A 47 -7.64 10.37 12.13
CA PRO A 47 -8.92 10.62 11.48
C PRO A 47 -10.05 10.67 12.52
N SER A 48 -11.08 11.47 12.23
CA SER A 48 -12.17 11.80 13.15
C SER A 48 -13.12 10.64 13.47
N ASN A 49 -13.15 9.61 12.61
CA ASN A 49 -13.99 8.42 12.76
C ASN A 49 -13.45 7.40 13.78
N MET A 50 -12.27 7.65 14.34
CA MET A 50 -11.63 6.72 15.26
C MET A 50 -11.89 7.14 16.70
N PHE A 51 -12.56 6.28 17.46
CA PHE A 51 -12.57 6.34 18.92
C PHE A 51 -11.46 5.42 19.45
N PHE A 52 -10.30 6.00 19.75
CA PHE A 52 -9.05 5.28 20.01
C PHE A 52 -8.70 4.31 18.85
N ALA A 53 -8.94 3.00 19.05
CA ALA A 53 -8.70 1.95 18.07
C ALA A 53 -9.98 1.42 17.41
N ALA A 54 -11.16 1.78 17.94
CA ALA A 54 -12.46 1.41 17.38
C ALA A 54 -12.84 2.42 16.29
N ASN A 55 -13.35 1.90 15.17
CA ASN A 55 -13.71 2.70 14.02
C ASN A 55 -15.24 2.76 13.90
N THR A 56 -15.83 3.91 14.18
CA THR A 56 -17.29 4.09 14.19
C THR A 56 -17.87 4.34 12.80
N ALA A 57 -17.03 4.58 11.79
CA ALA A 57 -17.49 4.79 10.41
C ALA A 57 -17.70 3.49 9.62
N LEU A 58 -17.37 2.34 10.20
CA LEU A 58 -17.69 1.05 9.61
C LEU A 58 -19.16 0.74 9.92
N GLY A 59 -20.01 0.87 8.91
CA GLY A 59 -21.42 0.50 9.01
C GLY A 59 -21.90 -0.19 7.74
N PRO A 60 -23.03 -0.93 7.79
CA PRO A 60 -23.65 -1.48 6.60
C PRO A 60 -24.09 -0.35 5.63
N PRO A 61 -23.83 -0.48 4.31
CA PRO A 61 -23.20 -1.59 3.63
C PRO A 61 -21.67 -1.63 3.77
N TYR A 62 -21.12 -2.79 4.11
CA TYR A 62 -19.67 -2.94 4.27
C TYR A 62 -18.96 -3.00 2.92
N HIS A 63 -17.99 -2.11 2.73
CA HIS A 63 -17.10 -2.14 1.56
C HIS A 63 -15.90 -3.03 1.84
N VAL A 64 -15.81 -4.14 1.11
CA VAL A 64 -14.73 -5.12 1.30
C VAL A 64 -13.74 -5.00 0.15
N LEU A 65 -12.51 -4.57 0.42
CA LEU A 65 -11.42 -4.61 -0.54
C LEU A 65 -10.90 -6.03 -0.67
N VAL A 66 -11.00 -6.60 -1.87
CA VAL A 66 -10.64 -8.00 -2.12
C VAL A 66 -9.29 -8.09 -2.81
N ASP A 67 -8.41 -8.89 -2.20
CA ASP A 67 -7.07 -9.22 -2.71
C ASP A 67 -7.10 -10.45 -3.66
N THR A 68 -6.10 -10.58 -4.54
CA THR A 68 -5.99 -11.64 -5.53
C THR A 68 -5.88 -13.03 -4.90
N ASN A 69 -5.07 -13.14 -3.86
CA ASN A 69 -4.91 -14.37 -3.08
C ASN A 69 -6.24 -14.81 -2.45
N PHE A 70 -7.02 -13.88 -1.91
CA PHE A 70 -8.31 -14.19 -1.29
C PHE A 70 -9.28 -14.83 -2.30
N VAL A 71 -9.41 -14.28 -3.50
CA VAL A 71 -10.26 -14.85 -4.56
C VAL A 71 -9.84 -16.27 -4.91
N SER A 72 -8.53 -16.49 -5.05
CA SER A 72 -8.01 -17.82 -5.38
C SER A 72 -8.32 -18.85 -4.29
N HIS A 73 -8.25 -18.46 -3.02
CA HIS A 73 -8.58 -19.30 -1.89
C HIS A 73 -10.09 -19.56 -1.77
N ALA A 74 -10.93 -18.55 -2.01
CA ALA A 74 -12.38 -18.70 -1.99
C ALA A 74 -12.86 -19.69 -3.06
N ILE A 75 -12.29 -19.61 -4.28
CA ILE A 75 -12.58 -20.55 -5.37
C ILE A 75 -12.15 -21.97 -5.01
N ARG A 76 -10.95 -22.14 -4.43
CA ARG A 76 -10.47 -23.46 -3.96
C ARG A 76 -11.37 -24.05 -2.87
N ALA A 77 -11.89 -23.20 -1.98
CA ALA A 77 -12.82 -23.57 -0.92
C ALA A 77 -14.28 -23.74 -1.41
N LYS A 78 -14.55 -23.49 -2.69
CA LYS A 78 -15.90 -23.53 -3.31
C LYS A 78 -16.91 -22.63 -2.58
N GLN A 79 -16.44 -21.51 -2.04
CA GLN A 79 -17.28 -20.54 -1.35
C GLN A 79 -17.66 -19.42 -2.31
N ASP A 80 -18.94 -19.07 -2.34
CA ASP A 80 -19.40 -17.88 -3.06
C ASP A 80 -18.98 -16.63 -2.29
N LEU A 81 -18.40 -15.65 -3.01
CA LEU A 81 -17.77 -14.49 -2.38
C LEU A 81 -18.79 -13.63 -1.62
N LEU A 82 -19.92 -13.33 -2.25
CA LEU A 82 -20.91 -12.40 -1.72
C LEU A 82 -21.73 -13.06 -0.60
N THR A 83 -22.22 -14.28 -0.85
CA THR A 83 -23.03 -15.03 0.13
C THR A 83 -22.23 -15.26 1.42
N SER A 84 -20.99 -15.77 1.31
CA SER A 84 -20.16 -16.06 2.48
C SER A 84 -19.74 -14.80 3.25
N MET A 85 -19.62 -13.66 2.58
CA MET A 85 -19.39 -12.36 3.24
C MET A 85 -20.61 -11.86 4.00
N MET A 86 -21.81 -12.06 3.44
CA MET A 86 -23.07 -11.69 4.08
C MET A 86 -23.36 -12.58 5.29
N ASP A 87 -23.09 -13.88 5.18
CA ASP A 87 -23.26 -14.83 6.29
C ASP A 87 -22.31 -14.53 7.46
N LEU A 88 -21.11 -14.03 7.19
CA LEU A 88 -20.14 -13.64 8.22
C LEU A 88 -20.51 -12.33 8.93
N LEU A 89 -20.87 -11.31 8.16
CA LEU A 89 -21.08 -9.95 8.68
C LEU A 89 -22.53 -9.67 9.08
N TYR A 90 -23.45 -10.59 8.79
CA TYR A 90 -24.90 -10.46 8.96
C TYR A 90 -25.46 -9.14 8.39
N ALA A 91 -24.82 -8.63 7.33
CA ALA A 91 -25.09 -7.32 6.77
C ALA A 91 -24.84 -7.32 5.27
N LYS A 92 -25.34 -6.29 4.58
CA LYS A 92 -25.09 -6.11 3.14
C LYS A 92 -23.61 -5.79 2.91
N CYS A 93 -22.95 -6.59 2.07
CA CYS A 93 -21.55 -6.43 1.71
C CYS A 93 -21.41 -6.07 0.23
N VAL A 94 -20.48 -5.17 -0.08
CA VAL A 94 -20.12 -4.77 -1.44
C VAL A 94 -18.65 -5.14 -1.68
N PRO A 95 -18.38 -6.29 -2.32
CA PRO A 95 -17.04 -6.64 -2.77
C PRO A 95 -16.52 -5.56 -3.71
N THR A 96 -15.31 -5.09 -3.43
CA THR A 96 -14.68 -3.97 -4.11
C THR A 96 -13.30 -4.38 -4.59
N PHE A 97 -13.06 -4.29 -5.89
CA PHE A 97 -11.79 -4.66 -6.51
C PHE A 97 -11.03 -3.41 -6.93
N SER A 98 -9.71 -3.43 -6.72
CA SER A 98 -8.82 -2.38 -7.22
C SER A 98 -8.34 -2.70 -8.63
N ASP A 99 -7.98 -1.67 -9.40
CA ASP A 99 -7.33 -1.86 -10.70
C ASP A 99 -6.04 -2.70 -10.59
N CYS A 100 -5.27 -2.54 -9.50
CA CYS A 100 -4.04 -3.29 -9.27
C CYS A 100 -4.30 -4.78 -9.05
N THR A 101 -5.32 -5.12 -8.24
CA THR A 101 -5.72 -6.51 -8.01
C THR A 101 -6.22 -7.19 -9.29
N ILE A 102 -6.91 -6.45 -10.16
CA ILE A 102 -7.34 -6.99 -11.46
C ILE A 102 -6.12 -7.19 -12.37
N ALA A 103 -5.21 -6.21 -12.42
CA ALA A 103 -4.00 -6.29 -13.22
C ALA A 103 -3.07 -7.44 -12.78
N GLU A 104 -2.97 -7.72 -11.48
CA GLU A 104 -2.25 -8.89 -10.97
C GLU A 104 -2.91 -10.21 -11.38
N LEU A 105 -4.24 -10.31 -11.31
CA LEU A 105 -4.96 -11.48 -11.79
C LEU A 105 -4.77 -11.70 -13.30
N GLU A 106 -4.67 -10.63 -14.09
CA GLU A 106 -4.37 -10.72 -15.53
C GLU A 106 -2.95 -11.22 -15.79
N LYS A 107 -1.96 -10.81 -14.99
CA LYS A 107 -0.57 -11.28 -15.11
C LYS A 107 -0.39 -12.75 -14.73
N LEU A 108 -1.20 -13.26 -13.80
CA LEU A 108 -1.14 -14.66 -13.37
C LEU A 108 -1.60 -15.65 -14.48
N GLY A 109 -2.19 -15.13 -15.56
CA GLY A 109 -2.48 -15.87 -16.80
C GLY A 109 -3.66 -16.84 -16.69
N ASP A 110 -3.72 -17.78 -17.64
CA ASP A 110 -4.90 -18.63 -17.86
C ASP A 110 -5.28 -19.53 -16.67
N LYS A 111 -4.30 -19.89 -15.81
CA LYS A 111 -4.55 -20.70 -14.61
C LYS A 111 -5.56 -20.04 -13.66
N TYR A 112 -5.63 -18.71 -13.67
CA TYR A 112 -6.52 -17.92 -12.81
C TYR A 112 -7.67 -17.27 -13.58
N ARG A 113 -8.00 -17.77 -14.78
CA ARG A 113 -9.10 -17.25 -15.61
C ARG A 113 -10.46 -17.25 -14.89
N LEU A 114 -10.71 -18.25 -14.05
CA LEU A 114 -11.94 -18.28 -13.23
C LEU A 114 -11.95 -17.14 -12.20
N ALA A 115 -10.83 -16.91 -11.51
CA ALA A 115 -10.67 -15.79 -10.59
C ALA A 115 -10.81 -14.43 -11.29
N LEU A 116 -10.28 -14.30 -12.50
CA LEU A 116 -10.42 -13.09 -13.31
C LEU A 116 -11.88 -12.82 -13.72
N ARG A 117 -12.62 -13.85 -14.12
CA ARG A 117 -14.05 -13.73 -14.47
C ARG A 117 -14.87 -13.29 -13.26
N VAL A 118 -14.58 -13.92 -12.12
CA VAL A 118 -15.17 -13.59 -10.83
C VAL A 118 -14.87 -12.12 -10.51
N ALA A 119 -13.60 -11.69 -10.48
CA ALA A 119 -13.17 -10.30 -10.26
C ALA A 119 -13.78 -9.25 -11.20
N LYS A 120 -14.18 -9.62 -12.41
CA LYS A 120 -14.77 -8.72 -13.42
C LYS A 120 -16.31 -8.76 -13.44
N ASP A 121 -16.96 -9.39 -12.45
CA ASP A 121 -18.42 -9.41 -12.37
C ASP A 121 -18.97 -7.97 -12.24
N PRO A 122 -19.93 -7.54 -13.09
CA PRO A 122 -20.52 -6.20 -13.04
C PRO A 122 -21.24 -5.87 -11.72
N ARG A 123 -21.55 -6.87 -10.89
CA ARG A 123 -22.17 -6.67 -9.58
C ARG A 123 -21.23 -6.00 -8.57
N TRP A 124 -19.92 -6.00 -8.83
CA TRP A 124 -18.90 -5.58 -7.88
C TRP A 124 -18.45 -4.16 -8.11
N SER A 125 -18.09 -3.48 -7.03
CA SER A 125 -17.56 -2.11 -7.14
C SER A 125 -16.11 -2.17 -7.62
N ARG A 126 -15.75 -1.27 -8.53
CA ARG A 126 -14.37 -1.15 -9.02
C ARG A 126 -13.79 0.18 -8.58
N VAL A 127 -12.63 0.10 -7.94
CA VAL A 127 -11.90 1.23 -7.40
C VAL A 127 -10.70 1.55 -8.29
N LYS A 128 -10.70 2.78 -8.83
CA LYS A 128 -9.64 3.25 -9.69
C LYS A 128 -8.38 3.63 -8.91
N CYS A 129 -7.23 3.21 -9.40
CA CYS A 129 -5.93 3.46 -8.78
C CYS A 129 -5.16 4.55 -9.55
N SER A 130 -4.53 5.47 -8.82
CA SER A 130 -3.84 6.64 -9.40
C SER A 130 -2.33 6.64 -9.09
N HIS A 131 -1.68 5.47 -9.10
CA HIS A 131 -0.25 5.35 -8.85
C HIS A 131 0.44 4.58 -9.98
N LYS A 132 1.75 4.79 -10.11
CA LYS A 132 2.57 4.07 -11.08
C LYS A 132 2.93 2.69 -10.53
N GLY A 133 2.72 1.65 -11.32
CA GLY A 133 2.94 0.27 -10.91
C GLY A 133 1.63 -0.46 -10.65
N THR A 134 1.75 -1.76 -10.40
CA THR A 134 0.61 -2.69 -10.30
C THR A 134 0.87 -3.69 -9.18
N TYR A 135 1.30 -3.17 -8.03
CA TYR A 135 1.52 -3.96 -6.81
C TYR A 135 0.35 -3.70 -5.85
N ALA A 136 -0.50 -4.72 -5.70
CA ALA A 136 -1.77 -4.61 -4.98
C ALA A 136 -1.58 -4.36 -3.49
N ASP A 137 -0.58 -4.99 -2.86
CA ASP A 137 -0.33 -4.84 -1.42
C ASP A 137 -0.12 -3.39 -1.03
N ASP A 138 0.75 -2.67 -1.76
CA ASP A 138 1.02 -1.26 -1.50
C ASP A 138 -0.19 -0.38 -1.80
N CYS A 139 -0.92 -0.70 -2.87
CA CYS A 139 -2.17 -0.02 -3.20
C CYS A 139 -3.21 -0.14 -2.08
N ILE A 140 -3.41 -1.36 -1.56
CA ILE A 140 -4.39 -1.65 -0.51
C ILE A 140 -3.96 -0.94 0.78
N VAL A 141 -2.69 -1.04 1.17
CA VAL A 141 -2.18 -0.40 2.39
C VAL A 141 -2.29 1.12 2.31
N ASP A 142 -1.90 1.75 1.20
CA ASP A 142 -2.00 3.20 1.03
C ASP A 142 -3.47 3.66 1.07
N ARG A 143 -4.37 2.93 0.39
CA ARG A 143 -5.79 3.26 0.35
C ARG A 143 -6.44 3.16 1.72
N VAL A 144 -6.17 2.09 2.45
CA VAL A 144 -6.70 1.85 3.79
C VAL A 144 -6.12 2.83 4.80
N THR A 145 -4.85 3.22 4.63
CA THR A 145 -4.20 4.24 5.48
C THR A 145 -4.89 5.60 5.34
N LYS A 146 -5.26 5.98 4.11
CA LYS A 146 -5.97 7.23 3.78
C LYS A 146 -7.45 7.18 4.17
N HIS A 147 -8.11 6.09 3.82
CA HIS A 147 -9.54 5.89 4.01
C HIS A 147 -9.80 4.60 4.79
N ARG A 148 -9.99 4.74 6.10
CA ARG A 148 -10.30 3.62 7.01
C ARG A 148 -11.78 3.29 6.96
N ILE A 149 -12.34 3.06 5.78
CA ILE A 149 -13.77 2.70 5.60
C ILE A 149 -13.92 1.30 4.99
N TYR A 150 -12.81 0.61 4.77
CA TYR A 150 -12.75 -0.66 4.09
C TYR A 150 -12.42 -1.79 5.07
N ILE A 151 -13.10 -2.92 4.87
CA ILE A 151 -12.67 -4.22 5.38
C ILE A 151 -11.73 -4.81 4.33
N VAL A 152 -10.59 -5.38 4.75
CA VAL A 152 -9.64 -5.98 3.79
C VAL A 152 -9.78 -7.49 3.81
N ALA A 153 -10.08 -8.09 2.66
CA ALA A 153 -10.13 -9.53 2.47
C ALA A 153 -8.80 -10.02 1.89
N THR A 154 -7.93 -10.58 2.73
CA THR A 154 -6.64 -11.15 2.30
C THR A 154 -6.26 -12.36 3.15
N ASN A 155 -5.61 -13.33 2.52
CA ASN A 155 -5.02 -14.48 3.20
C ASN A 155 -3.49 -14.37 3.30
N ASP A 156 -2.88 -13.33 2.75
CA ASP A 156 -1.44 -13.14 2.82
C ASP A 156 -1.02 -12.73 4.23
N GLN A 157 -0.09 -13.47 4.82
CA GLN A 157 0.42 -13.21 6.16
C GLN A 157 1.20 -11.89 6.23
N ASP A 158 1.94 -11.53 5.18
CA ASP A 158 2.75 -10.31 5.20
C ASP A 158 1.89 -9.06 5.02
N LEU A 159 0.87 -9.12 4.15
CA LEU A 159 -0.13 -8.06 4.07
C LEU A 159 -0.92 -7.93 5.38
N CYS A 160 -1.31 -9.05 6.00
CA CYS A 160 -1.95 -9.04 7.32
C CYS A 160 -1.08 -8.37 8.38
N ARG A 161 0.23 -8.67 8.44
CA ARG A 161 1.17 -8.05 9.38
C ARG A 161 1.25 -6.53 9.17
N ARG A 162 1.22 -6.07 7.92
CA ARG A 162 1.22 -4.63 7.58
C ARG A 162 -0.09 -3.96 8.02
N LEU A 163 -1.24 -4.55 7.68
CA LEU A 163 -2.56 -4.03 8.02
C LEU A 163 -2.81 -4.01 9.53
N ARG A 164 -2.28 -4.98 10.28
CA ARG A 164 -2.44 -5.02 11.75
C ARG A 164 -1.79 -3.83 12.46
N LYS A 165 -0.82 -3.15 11.85
CA LYS A 165 -0.21 -1.92 12.38
C LYS A 165 -1.14 -0.72 12.27
N ILE A 166 -2.12 -0.76 11.37
CA ILE A 166 -3.11 0.29 11.19
C ILE A 166 -4.31 -0.01 12.12
N PRO A 167 -4.66 0.88 13.05
CA PRO A 167 -5.83 0.69 13.91
C PRO A 167 -7.13 0.92 13.14
N GLY A 168 -8.20 0.21 13.54
CA GLY A 168 -9.55 0.40 12.98
C GLY A 168 -9.80 -0.25 11.62
N VAL A 169 -8.94 -1.17 11.18
CA VAL A 169 -9.07 -1.90 9.92
C VAL A 169 -9.36 -3.38 10.21
N PRO A 170 -10.57 -3.87 9.90
CA PRO A 170 -10.89 -5.28 10.01
C PRO A 170 -10.26 -6.07 8.86
N ILE A 171 -9.82 -7.29 9.16
CA ILE A 171 -9.18 -8.19 8.21
C ILE A 171 -10.02 -9.45 8.09
N MET A 172 -10.50 -9.75 6.88
CA MET A 172 -11.25 -10.97 6.60
C MET A 172 -10.36 -12.01 5.92
N LYS A 173 -10.47 -13.26 6.37
CA LYS A 173 -9.70 -14.41 5.92
C LYS A 173 -10.59 -15.58 5.56
N VAL A 174 -10.14 -16.38 4.59
CA VAL A 174 -10.74 -17.69 4.31
C VAL A 174 -10.09 -18.72 5.22
N ALA A 175 -10.86 -19.24 6.18
CA ALA A 175 -10.52 -20.42 6.96
C ALA A 175 -11.26 -21.65 6.39
N ARG A 176 -10.92 -22.87 6.85
CA ARG A 176 -11.42 -24.16 6.31
C ARG A 176 -12.95 -24.20 6.18
N GLY A 177 -13.47 -23.79 5.02
CA GLY A 177 -14.89 -23.78 4.67
C GLY A 177 -15.71 -22.59 5.18
N LYS A 178 -15.12 -21.59 5.83
CA LYS A 178 -15.82 -20.40 6.33
C LYS A 178 -14.95 -19.15 6.23
N PHE A 179 -15.58 -17.99 6.08
CA PHE A 179 -14.88 -16.73 6.26
C PHE A 179 -14.79 -16.40 7.74
N THR A 180 -13.71 -15.73 8.12
CA THR A 180 -13.40 -15.32 9.50
C THR A 180 -12.98 -13.87 9.46
N ILE A 181 -13.35 -13.09 10.47
CA ILE A 181 -12.96 -11.68 10.57
C ILE A 181 -12.15 -11.42 11.82
N GLU A 182 -11.03 -10.72 11.67
CA GLU A 182 -10.23 -10.17 12.75
C GLU A 182 -10.58 -8.68 12.92
N LYS A 183 -10.59 -8.20 14.18
CA LYS A 183 -10.68 -6.77 14.53
C LYS A 183 -11.96 -6.03 14.13
N LEU A 184 -13.10 -6.72 14.05
CA LEU A 184 -14.41 -6.04 14.02
C LEU A 184 -14.96 -5.99 15.45
N PRO A 185 -15.17 -4.80 16.05
CA PRO A 185 -15.67 -4.71 17.43
C PRO A 185 -17.10 -5.21 17.60
N ASP A 186 -17.90 -5.22 16.52
CA ASP A 186 -19.31 -5.64 16.53
C ASP A 186 -19.52 -7.07 15.99
N ALA A 187 -18.45 -7.83 15.72
CA ALA A 187 -18.62 -9.23 15.35
C ALA A 187 -19.01 -10.03 16.59
N LEU A 188 -20.20 -10.65 16.54
CA LEU A 188 -20.64 -11.64 17.52
C LEU A 188 -19.77 -12.90 17.35
N ASP A 189 -19.10 -13.32 18.43
CA ASP A 189 -18.34 -14.59 18.51
C ASP A 189 -19.20 -15.83 18.24
#